data_AF-A0A0N1LIB2-F1
#
_entry.id   AF-A0A0N1LIB2-F1
#
_cell.length_a   1.000
_cell.length_b   1.000
_cell.length_c   1.000
_cell.angle_alpha   90.00
_cell.angle_beta   90.00
_cell.angle_gamma   90.00
#
_symmetry.space_group_name_H-M   'P 1'
#
loop_
_entity.id
_entity.type
_entity.pdbx_description
1 polymer ?
#
loop_
_entity_poly.entity_id
_entity_poly.type
_entity_poly.pdbx_seq_one_letter_code
_entity_poly.pdbx_strand_id
1 'polypeptide(L)'
;MDPVIMLHCQQCGSRAIRKSSAVYEQGTAVKTSQRRGTSYGRSGLRVSSGNTTSTRTTGAAAHNAPPEDMKPVFSLVAGAIIGSLLGLASSNVMACFLFTIIGCFGGLFLALMSGSDSHKAAMALYRRQWYCTRCGAISHAPEADSDSDAALSPSTNRVNAIPQEYVERLISPIQRARSETDRDLVGLRTIAARTAPDGTFDPLLPYSLDLGLVSRLASLGYLAWDSTAQRCRLTDRGSARAAEAAAVAPPA
;
A
#
# COMPACT_ATOMS: atom_id res chain seq x y z
N MET A 1 13.78 -19.13 -0.02
CA MET A 1 13.11 -18.24 0.95
C MET A 1 13.14 -16.86 0.32
N ASP A 2 12.00 -16.40 -0.19
CA ASP A 2 11.95 -15.10 -0.85
C ASP A 2 12.18 -14.00 0.18
N PRO A 3 13.04 -13.00 -0.12
CA PRO A 3 13.27 -11.89 0.79
C PRO A 3 11.94 -11.18 1.04
N VAL A 4 11.52 -11.14 2.31
CA VAL A 4 10.36 -10.36 2.73
C VAL A 4 10.77 -8.89 2.63
N ILE A 5 10.49 -8.27 1.48
CA ILE A 5 10.65 -6.83 1.29
C ILE A 5 9.63 -6.16 2.23
N MET A 6 10.10 -5.68 3.38
CA MET A 6 9.29 -4.87 4.28
C MET A 6 9.05 -3.52 3.59
N LEU A 7 7.84 -3.36 3.07
CA LEU A 7 7.36 -2.11 2.50
C LEU A 7 6.86 -1.22 3.65
N HIS A 8 7.27 0.05 3.66
CA HIS A 8 6.80 1.07 4.62
C HIS A 8 6.10 2.18 3.84
N CYS A 9 5.10 2.81 4.46
CA CYS A 9 4.44 3.97 3.86
C CYS A 9 5.41 5.15 3.76
N GLN A 10 5.62 5.68 2.56
CA GLN A 10 6.53 6.81 2.31
C GLN A 10 6.04 8.13 2.94
N GLN A 11 4.74 8.27 3.21
CA GLN A 11 4.20 9.49 3.81
C GLN A 11 4.25 9.51 5.34
N CYS A 12 4.09 8.36 6.01
CA CYS A 12 3.97 8.33 7.48
C CYS A 12 4.87 7.31 8.17
N GLY A 13 5.75 6.61 7.44
CA GLY A 13 6.66 5.57 7.96
C GLY A 13 5.98 4.30 8.47
N SER A 14 4.64 4.22 8.43
CA SER A 14 3.90 3.10 9.00
C SER A 14 4.12 1.81 8.21
N ARG A 15 4.27 0.70 8.94
CA ARG A 15 4.25 -0.68 8.41
C ARG A 15 2.82 -1.19 8.14
N ALA A 16 1.79 -0.41 8.49
CA ALA A 16 0.39 -0.76 8.30
C ALA A 16 -0.06 -0.47 6.86
N ILE A 17 0.54 -1.19 5.92
CA ILE A 17 0.19 -1.15 4.50
C ILE A 17 -0.48 -2.46 4.10
N ARG A 18 -1.45 -2.37 3.20
CA ARG A 18 -2.16 -3.51 2.64
C ARG A 18 -2.27 -3.33 1.14
N LYS A 19 -2.33 -4.43 0.39
CA LYS A 19 -2.57 -4.37 -1.04
C LYS A 19 -3.92 -3.71 -1.31
N SER A 20 -4.00 -2.75 -2.22
CA SER A 20 -5.24 -2.00 -2.49
C SER A 20 -6.39 -2.93 -2.88
N SER A 21 -6.11 -3.99 -3.65
CA SER A 21 -7.09 -5.03 -3.99
C SER A 21 -7.68 -5.73 -2.77
N ALA A 22 -6.86 -6.05 -1.77
CA ALA A 22 -7.33 -6.69 -0.54
C ALA A 22 -8.21 -5.74 0.30
N VAL A 23 -7.87 -4.44 0.32
CA VAL A 23 -8.68 -3.42 1.00
C VAL A 23 -10.04 -3.25 0.33
N TYR A 24 -10.06 -3.24 -1.02
CA TYR A 24 -11.29 -3.19 -1.80
C TYR A 24 -12.17 -4.41 -1.54
N GLU A 25 -11.62 -5.62 -1.68
CA GLU A 25 -12.36 -6.87 -1.47
C GLU A 25 -12.90 -7.00 -0.04
N GLN A 26 -12.13 -6.58 0.96
CA GLN A 26 -12.58 -6.61 2.36
C GLN A 26 -13.65 -5.56 2.68
N GLY A 27 -13.59 -4.40 2.03
CA GLY A 27 -14.53 -3.30 2.25
C GLY A 27 -15.74 -3.30 1.30
N THR A 28 -15.80 -4.25 0.36
CA THR A 28 -16.96 -4.45 -0.52
C THR A 28 -17.74 -5.69 -0.09
N ALA A 29 -19.01 -5.49 0.28
CA ALA A 29 -19.93 -6.56 0.58
C ALA A 29 -21.03 -6.57 -0.49
N VAL A 30 -21.04 -7.62 -1.32
CA VAL A 30 -22.09 -7.85 -2.31
C VAL A 30 -23.11 -8.82 -1.72
N LYS A 31 -24.35 -8.36 -1.57
CA LYS A 31 -25.49 -9.22 -1.22
C LYS A 31 -26.41 -9.35 -2.43
N THR A 32 -26.40 -10.52 -3.04
CA THR A 32 -27.38 -10.89 -4.06
C THR A 32 -28.55 -11.56 -3.37
N SER A 33 -29.73 -10.94 -3.44
CA SER A 33 -30.96 -11.52 -2.91
C SER A 33 -31.89 -11.89 -4.07
N GLN A 34 -32.36 -13.13 -4.08
CA GLN A 34 -33.36 -13.58 -5.04
C GLN A 34 -34.74 -13.39 -4.41
N ARG A 35 -35.53 -12.43 -4.91
CA ARG A 35 -36.93 -12.28 -4.55
C ARG A 35 -37.77 -13.15 -5.48
N ARG A 36 -38.36 -14.22 -4.94
CA ARG A 36 -39.48 -14.91 -5.58
C ARG A 36 -40.77 -14.36 -4.98
N GLY A 37 -41.57 -13.68 -5.78
CA GLY A 37 -42.88 -13.19 -5.43
C GLY A 37 -43.96 -14.03 -6.12
N THR A 38 -44.92 -14.53 -5.36
CA THR A 38 -46.16 -15.07 -5.89
C THR A 38 -47.24 -14.01 -5.69
N SER A 39 -47.88 -13.57 -6.77
CA SER A 39 -49.04 -12.68 -6.69
C SER A 39 -50.27 -13.36 -7.28
N TYR A 40 -51.39 -13.25 -6.57
CA TYR A 40 -52.70 -13.67 -7.06
C TYR A 40 -53.44 -12.46 -7.58
N GLY A 41 -53.74 -12.47 -8.88
CA GLY A 41 -54.52 -11.45 -9.54
C GLY A 41 -55.78 -12.02 -10.18
N ARG A 42 -56.66 -11.14 -10.66
CA ARG A 42 -57.94 -11.47 -11.31
C ARG A 42 -57.81 -12.38 -12.55
N SER A 43 -56.58 -12.61 -13.05
CA SER A 43 -56.25 -13.48 -14.19
C SER A 43 -55.39 -14.70 -13.82
N GLY A 44 -55.35 -15.08 -12.53
CA GLY A 44 -54.63 -16.28 -12.06
C GLY A 44 -53.36 -15.97 -11.24
N LEU A 45 -52.64 -17.05 -10.89
CA LEU A 45 -51.38 -16.99 -10.15
C LEU A 45 -50.24 -16.54 -11.08
N ARG A 46 -49.57 -15.44 -10.75
CA ARG A 46 -48.32 -15.02 -11.40
C ARG A 46 -47.15 -15.22 -10.45
N VAL A 47 -46.12 -15.93 -10.92
CA VAL A 47 -44.84 -16.05 -10.23
C VAL A 47 -43.87 -15.08 -10.89
N SER A 48 -43.35 -14.11 -10.14
CA SER A 48 -42.25 -13.26 -10.59
C SER A 48 -40.99 -13.61 -9.79
N SER A 49 -39.87 -13.72 -10.49
CA SER A 49 -38.56 -13.80 -9.87
C SER A 49 -37.75 -12.57 -10.25
N GLY A 50 -37.30 -11.82 -9.26
CA GLY A 50 -36.36 -10.71 -9.44
C GLY A 50 -35.10 -10.98 -8.64
N ASN A 51 -33.94 -10.67 -9.23
CA ASN A 51 -32.69 -10.63 -8.49
C ASN A 51 -32.44 -9.17 -8.09
N THR A 52 -32.21 -8.92 -6.81
CA THR A 52 -31.78 -7.60 -6.33
C THR A 52 -30.38 -7.75 -5.75
N THR A 53 -29.42 -7.10 -6.41
CA THR A 53 -28.02 -7.03 -5.96
C THR A 53 -27.85 -5.72 -5.20
N SER A 54 -27.53 -5.82 -3.91
CA SER A 54 -27.14 -4.67 -3.09
C SER A 54 -25.64 -4.75 -2.81
N THR A 55 -24.91 -3.70 -3.16
CA THR A 55 -23.48 -3.58 -2.87
C THR A 55 -23.29 -2.52 -1.80
N ARG A 56 -22.63 -2.86 -0.70
CA ARG A 56 -22.15 -1.89 0.29
C ARG A 56 -20.64 -1.78 0.16
N THR A 57 -20.16 -0.56 -0.04
CA THR A 57 -18.73 -0.26 -0.13
C THR A 57 -18.36 0.72 0.97
N THR A 58 -17.27 0.44 1.69
CA THR A 58 -16.71 1.42 2.64
C THR A 58 -15.99 2.54 1.89
N GLY A 59 -15.81 3.71 2.51
CA GLY A 59 -15.06 4.82 1.90
C GLY A 59 -13.64 4.43 1.49
N ALA A 60 -12.96 3.62 2.31
CA ALA A 60 -11.63 3.09 2.01
C ALA A 60 -11.65 2.11 0.82
N ALA A 61 -12.69 1.28 0.68
CA ALA A 61 -12.84 0.43 -0.49
C ALA A 61 -13.15 1.25 -1.75
N ALA A 62 -14.06 2.22 -1.69
CA ALA A 62 -14.36 3.08 -2.84
C ALA A 62 -13.12 3.80 -3.36
N HIS A 63 -12.24 4.26 -2.47
CA HIS A 63 -10.98 4.90 -2.84
C HIS A 63 -9.93 3.93 -3.41
N ASN A 64 -10.08 2.62 -3.18
CA ASN A 64 -9.24 1.57 -3.72
C ASN A 64 -9.98 0.77 -4.81
N ALA A 65 -11.01 1.33 -5.43
CA ALA A 65 -11.75 0.62 -6.47
C ALA A 65 -10.84 0.33 -7.68
N PRO A 66 -11.00 -0.85 -8.32
CA PRO A 66 -10.34 -1.11 -9.58
C PRO A 66 -10.82 -0.10 -10.64
N PRO A 67 -10.00 0.19 -11.67
CA PRO A 67 -10.46 1.00 -12.80
C PRO A 67 -11.71 0.35 -13.41
N GLU A 68 -12.81 1.09 -13.42
CA GLU A 68 -14.05 0.59 -14.01
C GLU A 68 -13.88 0.41 -15.51
N ASP A 69 -14.35 -0.73 -16.03
CA ASP A 69 -14.51 -0.91 -17.46
C ASP A 69 -15.44 0.17 -17.98
N MET A 70 -14.94 1.06 -18.84
CA MET A 70 -15.80 1.95 -19.60
C MET A 70 -16.74 1.08 -20.43
N LYS A 71 -18.02 1.10 -20.05
CA LYS A 71 -19.03 0.24 -20.67
C LYS A 71 -19.05 0.52 -22.18
N PRO A 72 -19.07 -0.52 -23.03
CA PRO A 72 -19.09 -0.36 -24.50
C PRO A 72 -20.31 0.43 -25.01
N VAL A 73 -21.31 0.62 -24.15
CA VAL A 73 -22.49 1.46 -24.39
C VAL A 73 -22.13 2.88 -24.81
N PHE A 74 -21.11 3.51 -24.20
CA PHE A 74 -20.75 4.88 -24.56
C PHE A 74 -20.17 4.96 -25.98
N SER A 75 -19.36 3.97 -26.35
CA SER A 75 -18.79 3.89 -27.70
C SER A 75 -19.84 3.56 -28.76
N LEU A 76 -20.82 2.71 -28.43
CA LEU A 76 -21.95 2.42 -29.31
C LEU A 76 -22.78 3.68 -29.58
N VAL A 77 -23.11 4.44 -28.54
CA VAL A 77 -23.86 5.70 -28.68
C VAL A 77 -23.07 6.73 -29.50
N ALA A 78 -21.76 6.88 -29.24
CA ALA A 78 -20.92 7.78 -30.02
C ALA A 78 -20.84 7.37 -31.50
N GLY A 79 -20.68 6.07 -31.79
CA GLY A 79 -20.68 5.52 -33.15
C GLY A 79 -22.01 5.73 -33.88
N ALA A 80 -23.14 5.58 -33.17
CA ALA A 80 -24.46 5.83 -33.71
C ALA A 80 -24.65 7.31 -34.08
N ILE A 81 -24.24 8.24 -33.21
CA ILE A 81 -24.34 9.69 -33.45
C ILE A 81 -23.52 10.10 -34.67
N ILE A 82 -22.28 9.62 -34.78
CA ILE A 82 -21.40 9.92 -35.92
C ILE A 82 -21.99 9.33 -37.21
N GLY A 83 -22.44 8.08 -37.18
CA GLY A 83 -23.06 7.41 -38.32
C GLY A 83 -24.33 8.12 -38.81
N SER A 84 -25.18 8.57 -37.89
CA SER A 84 -26.39 9.33 -38.23
C SER A 84 -26.07 10.74 -38.76
N LEU A 85 -25.06 11.42 -38.21
CA LEU A 85 -24.61 12.72 -38.73
C LEU A 85 -24.07 12.63 -40.17
N LEU A 86 -23.28 11.59 -40.47
CA LEU A 86 -22.83 11.33 -41.84
C LEU A 86 -23.99 10.94 -42.76
N GLY A 87 -24.96 10.17 -42.24
CA GLY A 87 -26.16 9.80 -42.96
C GLY A 87 -27.03 10.98 -43.38
N LEU A 88 -27.18 11.98 -42.50
CA LEU A 88 -27.94 13.22 -42.77
C LEU A 88 -27.32 14.09 -43.86
N ALA A 89 -26.01 13.97 -44.12
CA ALA A 89 -25.37 14.65 -45.25
C ALA A 89 -25.76 14.03 -46.60
N SER A 90 -26.35 12.83 -46.61
CA SER A 90 -26.89 12.19 -47.81
C SER A 90 -28.38 12.46 -47.95
N SER A 91 -28.85 12.76 -49.18
CA SER A 91 -30.28 12.95 -49.48
C SER A 91 -31.08 11.64 -49.54
N ASN A 92 -30.42 10.49 -49.38
CA ASN A 92 -31.03 9.17 -49.51
C ASN A 92 -31.28 8.55 -48.13
N VAL A 93 -32.56 8.32 -47.81
CA VAL A 93 -32.99 7.73 -46.53
C VAL A 93 -32.32 6.37 -46.29
N MET A 94 -32.16 5.54 -47.33
CA MET A 94 -31.52 4.23 -47.21
C MET A 94 -30.03 4.34 -46.88
N ALA A 95 -29.35 5.36 -47.41
CA ALA A 95 -27.96 5.63 -47.08
C ALA A 95 -27.81 6.05 -45.61
N CYS A 96 -28.75 6.84 -45.07
CA CYS A 96 -28.73 7.22 -43.65
C CYS A 96 -28.84 6.01 -42.70
N PHE A 97 -29.71 5.04 -43.02
CA PHE A 97 -29.79 3.79 -42.26
C PHE A 97 -28.50 2.97 -42.33
N LEU A 98 -27.93 2.83 -43.54
CA LEU A 98 -26.66 2.10 -43.72
C LEU A 98 -25.49 2.74 -42.97
N PHE A 99 -25.33 4.06 -43.04
CA PHE A 99 -24.28 4.77 -42.30
C PHE A 99 -24.44 4.68 -40.79
N THR A 100 -25.68 4.69 -40.29
CA THR A 100 -25.95 4.51 -38.86
C THR A 100 -25.58 3.08 -38.42
N ILE A 101 -25.94 2.05 -39.18
CA ILE A 101 -25.57 0.66 -38.90
C ILE A 101 -24.05 0.50 -38.92
N ILE A 102 -23.38 1.00 -39.96
CA ILE A 102 -21.91 0.96 -40.09
C ILE A 102 -21.25 1.71 -38.93
N GLY A 103 -21.76 2.87 -38.54
CA GLY A 103 -21.28 3.64 -37.39
C GLY A 103 -21.39 2.88 -36.06
N CYS A 104 -22.53 2.21 -35.82
CA CYS A 104 -22.72 1.35 -34.65
C CYS A 104 -21.72 0.18 -34.61
N PHE A 105 -21.57 -0.55 -35.72
CA PHE A 105 -20.64 -1.69 -35.80
C PHE A 105 -19.18 -1.23 -35.72
N GLY A 106 -18.82 -0.14 -36.40
CA GLY A 106 -17.48 0.45 -36.35
C GLY A 106 -17.11 0.95 -34.96
N GLY A 107 -18.05 1.64 -34.28
CA GLY A 107 -17.88 2.08 -32.90
C GLY A 107 -17.70 0.90 -31.94
N LEU A 108 -18.56 -0.12 -32.04
CA LEU A 108 -18.44 -1.33 -31.23
C LEU A 108 -17.10 -2.06 -31.48
N PHE A 109 -16.68 -2.20 -32.73
CA PHE A 109 -15.40 -2.83 -33.08
C PHE A 109 -14.21 -2.08 -32.50
N LEU A 110 -14.21 -0.74 -32.60
CA LEU A 110 -13.16 0.10 -32.03
C LEU A 110 -13.13 0.00 -30.50
N ALA A 111 -14.31 -0.02 -29.84
CA ALA A 111 -14.41 -0.21 -28.39
C ALA A 111 -13.78 -1.52 -27.93
N LEU A 112 -14.05 -2.60 -28.66
CA LEU A 112 -13.53 -3.93 -28.34
C LEU A 112 -12.01 -4.01 -28.52
N MET A 113 -11.47 -3.35 -29.55
CA MET A 113 -10.03 -3.35 -29.82
C MET A 113 -9.26 -2.42 -28.87
N SER A 114 -9.71 -1.18 -28.69
CA SER A 114 -8.99 -0.15 -27.92
C SER A 114 -9.13 -0.31 -26.40
N GLY A 115 -10.23 -0.90 -25.93
CA GLY A 115 -10.48 -1.09 -24.51
C GLY A 115 -9.52 -2.09 -23.85
N SER A 116 -8.99 -3.06 -24.61
CA SER A 116 -8.28 -4.18 -24.01
C SER A 116 -6.90 -3.78 -23.45
N ASP A 117 -6.12 -2.96 -24.15
CA ASP A 117 -4.73 -2.70 -23.77
C ASP A 117 -4.61 -1.59 -22.72
N SER A 118 -5.42 -0.54 -22.87
CA SER A 118 -5.53 0.53 -21.87
C SER A 118 -6.04 -0.01 -20.53
N HIS A 119 -7.04 -0.90 -20.55
CA HIS A 119 -7.54 -1.54 -19.34
C HIS A 119 -6.52 -2.52 -18.74
N LYS A 120 -5.84 -3.34 -19.55
CA LYS A 120 -4.76 -4.22 -19.06
C LYS A 120 -3.65 -3.42 -18.38
N ALA A 121 -3.23 -2.30 -18.96
CA ALA A 121 -2.21 -1.43 -18.38
C ALA A 121 -2.69 -0.80 -17.05
N ALA A 122 -3.91 -0.27 -17.01
CA ALA A 122 -4.50 0.28 -15.79
C ALA A 122 -4.63 -0.79 -14.70
N MET A 123 -5.06 -2.01 -15.06
CA MET A 123 -5.13 -3.14 -14.15
C MET A 123 -3.76 -3.61 -13.67
N ALA A 124 -2.74 -3.58 -14.52
CA ALA A 124 -1.37 -3.89 -14.11
C ALA A 124 -0.86 -2.90 -13.06
N LEU A 125 -1.11 -1.59 -13.25
CA LEU A 125 -0.79 -0.55 -12.27
C LEU A 125 -1.55 -0.78 -10.95
N TYR A 126 -2.86 -1.05 -11.03
CA TYR A 126 -3.70 -1.33 -9.86
C TYR A 126 -3.21 -2.53 -9.05
N ARG A 127 -2.79 -3.62 -9.71
CA ARG A 127 -2.25 -4.82 -9.04
C ARG A 127 -0.98 -4.55 -8.24
N ARG A 128 -0.26 -3.47 -8.54
CA ARG A 128 0.98 -3.04 -7.87
C ARG A 128 0.73 -1.93 -6.83
N GLN A 129 -0.52 -1.52 -6.61
CA GLN A 129 -0.88 -0.49 -5.63
C GLN A 129 -0.98 -1.05 -4.21
N TRP A 130 -0.46 -0.26 -3.28
CA TRP A 130 -0.51 -0.47 -1.84
C TRP A 130 -1.18 0.71 -1.17
N TYR A 131 -2.00 0.42 -0.17
CA TYR A 131 -2.76 1.38 0.61
C TYR A 131 -2.29 1.39 2.06
N CYS A 132 -1.98 2.56 2.60
CA CYS A 132 -1.67 2.71 4.01
C CYS A 132 -2.96 2.89 4.83
N THR A 133 -3.22 1.99 5.77
CA THR A 133 -4.42 2.07 6.61
C THR A 133 -4.37 3.16 7.67
N ARG A 134 -3.19 3.78 7.90
CA ARG A 134 -3.02 4.86 8.88
C ARG A 134 -3.31 6.24 8.30
N CYS A 135 -2.69 6.59 7.16
CA CYS A 135 -2.82 7.90 6.55
C CYS A 135 -3.69 7.93 5.29
N GLY A 136 -4.08 6.77 4.75
CA GLY A 136 -4.89 6.66 3.54
C GLY A 136 -4.11 6.86 2.23
N ALA A 137 -2.79 7.03 2.29
CA ALA A 137 -1.95 7.21 1.10
C ALA A 137 -1.88 5.94 0.25
N ILE A 138 -1.89 6.12 -1.07
CA ILE A 138 -1.64 5.05 -2.05
C ILE A 138 -0.20 5.18 -2.54
N SER A 139 0.53 4.06 -2.55
CA SER A 139 1.89 3.96 -3.06
C SER A 139 1.99 2.81 -4.06
N HIS A 140 2.80 2.97 -5.10
CA HIS A 140 3.09 1.90 -6.06
C HIS A 140 4.35 1.16 -5.62
N ALA A 141 4.34 -0.17 -5.73
CA ALA A 141 5.59 -0.92 -5.60
C ALA A 141 6.56 -0.46 -6.71
N PRO A 142 7.86 -0.26 -6.41
CA PRO A 142 8.85 -0.03 -7.45
C PRO A 142 8.79 -1.20 -8.43
N GLU A 143 8.83 -0.90 -9.73
CA GLU A 143 8.94 -1.94 -10.74
C GLU A 143 10.22 -2.71 -10.41
N ALA A 144 10.07 -4.00 -10.11
CA ALA A 144 11.21 -4.89 -10.19
C ALA A 144 11.48 -4.98 -11.69
N ASP A 145 12.35 -4.09 -12.19
CA ASP A 145 12.75 -4.03 -13.58
C ASP A 145 13.29 -5.42 -13.96
N SER A 146 12.44 -6.24 -14.57
CA SER A 146 12.75 -7.63 -14.87
C SER A 146 13.60 -7.79 -16.13
N ASP A 147 13.95 -6.70 -16.83
CA ASP A 147 14.65 -6.77 -18.12
C ASP A 147 15.66 -5.62 -18.37
N SER A 148 16.10 -4.89 -17.35
CA SER A 148 17.17 -3.89 -17.55
C SER A 148 18.54 -4.46 -17.15
N ASP A 149 19.18 -5.16 -18.10
CA ASP A 149 20.65 -5.33 -18.21
C ASP A 149 21.38 -4.00 -18.47
N ALA A 150 20.71 -2.87 -18.26
CA ALA A 150 21.33 -1.56 -18.25
C ALA A 150 22.06 -1.39 -16.92
N ALA A 151 23.37 -1.60 -16.99
CA ALA A 151 24.38 -1.20 -16.01
C ALA A 151 24.13 0.22 -15.47
N LEU A 152 23.25 0.35 -14.49
CA LEU A 152 23.15 1.48 -13.60
C LEU A 152 23.96 1.10 -12.37
N SER A 153 25.13 1.73 -12.31
CA SER A 153 26.12 1.67 -11.25
C SER A 153 25.50 1.35 -9.89
N PRO A 154 26.01 0.34 -9.17
CA PRO A 154 25.57 0.14 -7.82
C PRO A 154 25.94 1.42 -7.06
N SER A 155 24.92 2.10 -6.55
CA SER A 155 25.09 3.11 -5.51
C SER A 155 25.58 2.39 -4.26
N THR A 156 26.85 2.02 -4.26
CA THR A 156 27.63 1.49 -3.13
C THR A 156 27.89 2.56 -2.07
N ASN A 157 27.25 3.73 -2.17
CA ASN A 157 27.41 4.85 -1.26
C ASN A 157 26.16 5.13 -0.41
N ARG A 158 25.21 4.19 -0.30
CA ARG A 158 24.32 4.15 0.87
C ARG A 158 25.08 3.55 2.04
N VAL A 159 26.04 4.30 2.57
CA VAL A 159 26.39 4.20 3.99
C VAL A 159 25.06 4.27 4.73
N ASN A 160 24.68 3.18 5.41
CA ASN A 160 23.38 3.01 6.07
C ASN A 160 23.02 4.25 6.87
N ALA A 161 22.28 5.17 6.24
CA ALA A 161 21.88 6.40 6.89
C ALA A 161 20.90 5.99 7.98
N ILE A 162 21.32 6.16 9.23
CA ILE A 162 20.47 5.89 10.39
C ILE A 162 19.21 6.74 10.22
N PRO A 163 18.00 6.15 10.27
CA PRO A 163 16.79 6.91 10.04
C PRO A 163 16.71 8.07 11.03
N GLN A 164 16.35 9.26 10.52
CA GLN A 164 16.36 10.51 11.29
C GLN A 164 15.55 10.42 12.60
N GLU A 165 14.50 9.60 12.63
CA GLU A 165 13.72 9.32 13.83
C GLU A 165 14.56 8.80 15.01
N TYR A 166 15.56 7.94 14.77
CA TYR A 166 16.44 7.46 15.85
C TYR A 166 17.36 8.56 16.37
N VAL A 167 17.88 9.39 15.46
CA VAL A 167 18.73 10.53 15.79
C VAL A 167 17.95 11.52 16.68
N GLU A 168 16.72 11.85 16.29
CA GLU A 168 15.84 12.72 17.07
C GLU A 168 15.53 12.16 18.46
N ARG A 169 15.31 10.84 18.59
CA ARG A 169 15.05 10.20 19.89
C ARG A 169 16.27 10.14 20.81
N LEU A 170 17.47 10.07 20.25
CA LEU A 170 18.73 10.12 21.01
C LEU A 170 19.05 11.53 21.48
N ILE A 171 18.83 12.54 20.62
CA ILE A 171 19.10 13.95 20.94
C ILE A 171 18.01 14.53 21.86
N SER A 172 16.74 14.23 21.60
CA SER A 172 15.59 14.73 22.35
C SER A 172 14.67 13.58 22.79
N PRO A 173 15.01 12.91 23.91
CA PRO A 173 14.21 11.81 24.42
C PRO A 173 12.80 12.25 24.82
N ILE A 174 11.78 11.68 24.15
CA ILE A 174 10.36 11.97 24.45
C ILE A 174 9.94 11.36 25.79
N GLN A 175 10.42 10.14 26.09
CA GLN A 175 10.12 9.48 27.35
C GLN A 175 11.24 9.75 28.35
N ARG A 176 11.00 10.63 29.32
CA ARG A 176 11.90 10.86 30.45
C ARG A 176 11.70 9.78 31.50
N ALA A 177 12.43 8.67 31.37
CA ALA A 177 12.42 7.63 32.39
C ALA A 177 13.18 8.10 33.63
N ARG A 178 12.59 7.91 34.82
CA ARG A 178 13.26 8.19 36.11
C ARG A 178 14.05 7.00 36.63
N SER A 179 13.64 5.80 36.25
CA SER A 179 14.23 4.54 36.66
C SER A 179 14.21 3.54 35.51
N GLU A 180 15.13 2.59 35.60
CA GLU A 180 15.27 1.46 34.68
C GLU A 180 14.12 0.47 34.89
N THR A 181 13.77 -0.26 33.83
CA THR A 181 12.86 -1.41 33.88
C THR A 181 13.59 -2.66 33.38
N ASP A 182 13.07 -3.85 33.67
CA ASP A 182 13.66 -5.10 33.16
C ASP A 182 13.76 -5.13 31.63
N ARG A 183 12.74 -4.56 30.95
CA ARG A 183 12.75 -4.38 29.50
C ARG A 183 13.91 -3.50 29.03
N ASP A 184 14.21 -2.42 29.76
CA ASP A 184 15.32 -1.52 29.44
C ASP A 184 16.66 -2.25 29.60
N LEU A 185 16.81 -3.06 30.66
CA LEU A 185 18.01 -3.85 30.92
C LEU A 185 18.25 -4.93 29.85
N VAL A 186 17.21 -5.66 29.45
CA VAL A 186 17.30 -6.64 28.35
C VAL A 186 17.72 -5.93 27.06
N GLY A 187 17.09 -4.81 26.73
CA GLY A 187 17.44 -4.01 25.56
C GLY A 187 18.88 -3.50 25.60
N LEU A 188 19.34 -3.01 26.74
CA LEU A 188 20.70 -2.52 26.93
C LEU A 188 21.73 -3.63 26.76
N ARG A 189 21.49 -4.84 27.29
CA ARG A 189 22.36 -6.01 27.08
C ARG A 189 22.44 -6.40 25.61
N THR A 190 21.30 -6.41 24.90
CA THR A 190 21.28 -6.69 23.45
C THR A 190 22.08 -5.65 22.67
N ILE A 191 22.00 -4.37 23.03
CA ILE A 191 22.80 -3.31 22.41
C ILE A 191 24.28 -3.50 22.72
N ALA A 192 24.65 -3.74 23.97
CA ALA A 192 26.05 -3.93 24.37
C ALA A 192 26.69 -5.13 23.65
N ALA A 193 25.98 -6.25 23.50
CA ALA A 193 26.48 -7.45 22.83
C ALA A 193 26.82 -7.24 21.33
N ARG A 194 26.24 -6.23 20.69
CA ARG A 194 26.48 -5.89 19.28
C ARG A 194 27.25 -4.58 19.10
N THR A 195 27.67 -3.96 20.19
CA THR A 195 28.42 -2.70 20.15
C THR A 195 29.84 -3.02 19.70
N ALA A 196 30.35 -2.27 18.71
CA ALA A 196 31.71 -2.39 18.24
C ALA A 196 32.70 -1.95 19.33
N PRO A 197 34.01 -2.29 19.22
CA PRO A 197 35.00 -1.93 20.22
C PRO A 197 35.14 -0.42 20.49
N ASP A 198 34.73 0.42 19.53
CA ASP A 198 34.70 1.88 19.64
C ASP A 198 33.45 2.42 20.37
N GLY A 199 32.57 1.54 20.84
CA GLY A 199 31.31 1.90 21.48
C GLY A 199 30.18 2.23 20.50
N THR A 200 30.40 2.14 19.18
CA THR A 200 29.36 2.43 18.18
C THR A 200 28.48 1.21 17.91
N PHE A 201 27.22 1.43 17.56
CA PHE A 201 26.33 0.36 17.15
C PHE A 201 25.32 0.85 16.09
N ASP A 202 24.78 -0.08 15.30
CA ASP A 202 23.70 0.21 14.36
C ASP A 202 22.34 -0.12 15.00
N PRO A 203 21.41 0.84 15.13
CA PRO A 203 20.09 0.58 15.70
C PRO A 203 19.21 -0.34 14.84
N LEU A 204 19.55 -0.54 13.56
CA LEU A 204 18.77 -1.35 12.61
C LEU A 204 19.21 -2.81 12.53
N LEU A 205 20.40 -3.16 13.01
CA LEU A 205 20.98 -4.49 12.84
C LEU A 205 21.11 -5.27 14.15
N PRO A 206 20.81 -6.58 14.19
CA PRO A 206 20.20 -7.39 13.12
C PRO A 206 18.69 -7.10 12.94
N TYR A 207 18.06 -6.50 13.95
CA TYR A 207 16.67 -6.07 13.91
C TYR A 207 16.57 -4.62 14.39
N SER A 208 15.59 -3.89 13.86
CA SER A 208 15.29 -2.52 14.27
C SER A 208 14.92 -2.47 15.76
N LEU A 209 15.66 -1.69 16.54
CA LEU A 209 15.30 -1.40 17.93
C LEU A 209 13.95 -0.67 18.00
N ASP A 210 13.19 -0.93 19.07
CA ASP A 210 12.01 -0.14 19.36
C ASP A 210 12.40 1.33 19.67
N LEU A 211 11.78 2.30 19.00
CA LEU A 211 12.03 3.72 19.21
C LEU A 211 11.71 4.16 20.65
N GLY A 212 10.72 3.52 21.29
CA GLY A 212 10.39 3.74 22.69
C GLY A 212 11.55 3.36 23.61
N LEU A 213 12.10 2.15 23.42
CA LEU A 213 13.29 1.67 24.13
C LEU A 213 14.50 2.59 23.91
N VAL A 214 14.80 2.97 22.66
CA VAL A 214 15.92 3.88 22.36
C VAL A 214 15.75 5.21 23.09
N SER A 215 14.56 5.80 23.01
CA SER A 215 14.26 7.06 23.69
C SER A 215 14.43 6.93 25.21
N ARG A 216 13.97 5.85 25.83
CA ARG A 216 14.13 5.63 27.27
C ARG A 216 15.59 5.48 27.67
N LEU A 217 16.34 4.62 26.97
CA LEU A 217 17.76 4.40 27.25
C LEU A 217 18.61 5.66 27.04
N ALA A 218 18.27 6.48 26.04
CA ALA A 218 18.85 7.80 25.86
C ALA A 218 18.54 8.73 27.05
N SER A 219 17.29 8.76 27.52
CA SER A 219 16.88 9.58 28.67
C SER A 219 17.59 9.19 29.98
N LEU A 220 17.94 7.92 30.13
CA LEU A 220 18.71 7.40 31.27
C LEU A 220 20.22 7.68 31.13
N GLY A 221 20.65 8.22 29.99
CA GLY A 221 22.04 8.54 29.68
C GLY A 221 22.88 7.32 29.29
N TYR A 222 22.26 6.25 28.78
CA TYR A 222 22.96 5.04 28.35
C TYR A 222 23.36 5.09 26.87
N LEU A 223 22.55 5.73 26.03
CA LEU A 223 22.83 5.90 24.61
C LEU A 223 23.03 7.38 24.29
N ALA A 224 23.88 7.66 23.32
CA ALA A 224 24.11 9.00 22.80
C ALA A 224 24.23 8.99 21.27
N TRP A 225 24.01 10.14 20.65
CA TRP A 225 24.31 10.39 19.24
C TRP A 225 25.67 11.07 19.13
N ASP A 226 26.59 10.49 18.35
CA ASP A 226 27.84 11.16 17.97
C ASP A 226 27.62 11.96 16.69
N SER A 227 27.51 13.29 16.82
CA SER A 227 27.30 14.19 15.69
C SER A 227 28.50 14.27 14.74
N THR A 228 29.71 13.96 15.22
CA THR A 228 30.93 14.02 14.41
C THR A 228 31.04 12.77 13.55
N ALA A 229 30.82 11.59 14.14
CA ALA A 229 30.84 10.32 13.43
C ALA A 229 29.53 9.98 12.71
N GLN A 230 28.44 10.71 12.99
CA GLN A 230 27.07 10.42 12.54
C GLN A 230 26.64 8.98 12.87
N ARG A 231 26.88 8.56 14.12
CA ARG A 231 26.63 7.19 14.59
C ARG A 231 25.99 7.15 15.98
N CYS A 232 25.22 6.10 16.25
CA CYS A 232 24.75 5.80 17.59
C CYS A 232 25.89 5.22 18.42
N ARG A 233 26.01 5.68 19.67
CA ARG A 233 27.07 5.25 20.58
C ARG A 233 26.49 4.81 21.92
N LEU A 234 27.02 3.72 22.45
CA LEU A 234 26.83 3.29 23.83
C LEU A 234 27.79 4.09 24.71
N THR A 235 27.25 4.82 25.67
CA THR A 235 28.06 5.63 26.60
C THR A 235 28.82 4.73 27.59
N ASP A 236 29.86 5.27 28.23
CA ASP A 236 30.61 4.54 29.26
C ASP A 236 29.72 4.12 30.45
N ARG A 237 28.73 4.95 30.77
CA ARG A 237 27.71 4.63 31.77
C ARG A 237 26.83 3.45 31.30
N GLY A 238 26.42 3.46 30.04
CA GLY A 238 25.63 2.39 29.43
C GLY A 238 26.40 1.06 29.36
N SER A 239 27.69 1.10 29.02
CA SER A 239 28.53 -0.10 28.95
C SER A 239 28.79 -0.70 30.33
N ALA A 240 29.13 0.13 31.34
CA ALA A 240 29.30 -0.32 32.71
C ALA A 240 28.01 -0.96 33.26
N ARG A 241 26.86 -0.32 33.02
CA ARG A 241 25.56 -0.85 33.47
C ARG A 241 25.18 -2.15 32.76
N ALA A 242 25.47 -2.28 31.46
CA ALA A 242 25.26 -3.51 30.72
C ALA A 242 26.11 -4.67 31.26
N ALA A 243 27.36 -4.40 31.64
CA ALA A 243 28.26 -5.39 32.23
C ALA A 243 27.79 -5.83 33.62
N GLU A 244 27.38 -4.90 34.47
CA GLU A 244 26.78 -5.20 35.78
C GLU A 244 25.52 -6.06 35.61
N ALA A 245 24.65 -5.69 34.66
CA ALA A 245 23.45 -6.46 34.37
C ALA A 245 23.80 -7.87 33.88
N ALA A 246 24.86 -8.05 33.07
CA ALA A 246 25.28 -9.37 32.59
C ALA A 246 25.84 -10.28 33.72
N ALA A 247 26.42 -9.68 34.77
CA ALA A 247 26.94 -10.41 35.93
C ALA A 247 25.82 -10.96 36.83
N VAL A 248 24.64 -10.32 36.85
CA VAL A 248 23.46 -10.82 37.54
C VAL A 248 22.85 -11.95 36.71
N ALA A 249 23.13 -13.19 37.09
CA ALA A 249 22.58 -14.38 36.47
C ALA A 249 21.05 -14.24 36.35
N PRO A 250 20.45 -14.61 35.20
CA PRO A 250 19.00 -14.61 35.08
C PRO A 250 18.40 -15.52 36.17
N PRO A 251 17.29 -15.12 36.82
CA PRO A 251 16.60 -16.02 37.72
C PRO A 251 16.23 -17.30 36.95
N ALA A 252 16.58 -18.44 37.53
CA ALA A 252 16.34 -19.77 36.96
C ALA A 252 14.84 -20.05 36.78
#